data_AF-A0A7C2TCD1-F1
#
_entry.id   AF-A0A7C2TCD1-F1
#
_cell.length_a   1.000
_cell.length_b   1.000
_cell.length_c   1.000
_cell.angle_alpha   90.00
_cell.angle_beta   90.00
_cell.angle_gamma   90.00
#
_symmetry.space_group_name_H-M   'P 1'
#
loop_
_entity.id
_entity.type
_entity.pdbx_description
1 polymer ?
#
loop_
_entity_poly.entity_id
_entity_poly.type
_entity_poly.pdbx_seq_one_letter_code
_entity_poly.pdbx_strand_id
1 'polypeptide(L)' 'MTIQITIVGLGQIGGSMGLALAAHKEQVIRVGHDRHLEVARQAERMGAIDRVEFNLPTAVRGADLVL' A
#
# COMPACT_ATOMS: atom_id res chain seq x y z
N MET A 1 12.49 6.02 -12.87
CA MET A 1 12.05 6.67 -11.61
C MET A 1 10.95 5.80 -11.04
N THR A 2 10.98 5.52 -9.74
CA THR A 2 10.02 4.63 -9.09
C THR A 2 8.96 5.48 -8.40
N ILE A 3 7.69 5.22 -8.69
CA ILE A 3 6.55 5.99 -8.18
C ILE A 3 6.13 5.37 -6.84
N GLN A 4 5.93 6.18 -5.80
CA GLN A 4 5.35 5.74 -4.54
C GLN A 4 3.83 5.93 -4.56
N ILE A 5 3.09 4.82 -4.47
CA ILE A 5 1.64 4.82 -4.33
C ILE A 5 1.29 4.45 -2.88
N THR A 6 0.52 5.29 -2.21
CA THR A 6 -0.02 4.98 -0.88
C THR A 6 -1.48 4.56 -1.00
N ILE A 7 -1.82 3.39 -0.46
CA ILE A 7 -3.19 2.86 -0.44
C ILE A 7 -3.75 3.00 0.98
N VAL A 8 -4.85 3.75 1.11
CA VAL A 8 -5.54 4.03 2.37
C VAL A 8 -6.81 3.18 2.46
N GLY A 9 -6.75 2.15 3.28
CA GLY A 9 -7.76 1.09 3.35
C GLY A 9 -7.34 -0.11 2.50
N LEU A 10 -7.08 -1.25 3.15
CA LEU A 10 -6.46 -2.45 2.58
C LEU A 10 -7.39 -3.67 2.64
N GLY A 11 -8.69 -3.43 2.75
CA GLY A 11 -9.73 -4.45 2.57
C GLY A 11 -9.81 -4.95 1.13
N GLN A 12 -10.99 -5.38 0.69
CA GLN A 12 -11.15 -6.00 -0.63
C GLN A 12 -10.66 -5.12 -1.80
N ILE A 13 -11.06 -3.85 -1.86
CA ILE A 13 -10.73 -2.97 -2.99
C ILE A 13 -9.26 -2.57 -2.96
N GLY A 14 -8.78 -1.98 -1.86
CA GLY A 14 -7.38 -1.56 -1.73
C GLY A 14 -6.39 -2.70 -1.84
N GLY A 15 -6.69 -3.86 -1.24
CA GLY A 15 -5.90 -5.07 -1.38
C GLY A 15 -5.84 -5.57 -2.83
N SER A 16 -6.97 -5.57 -3.55
CA SER A 16 -7.01 -5.97 -4.96
C SER A 16 -6.21 -5.03 -5.86
N MET A 17 -6.31 -3.70 -5.64
CA MET A 17 -5.49 -2.72 -6.37
C MET A 17 -4.01 -2.94 -6.10
N GLY A 18 -3.63 -3.13 -4.84
CA GLY A 18 -2.27 -3.43 -4.45
C GLY A 18 -1.72 -4.69 -5.12
N LEU A 19 -2.51 -5.76 -5.17
CA LEU A 19 -2.16 -7.01 -5.87
C LEU A 19 -2.02 -6.83 -7.38
N ALA A 20 -2.91 -6.06 -8.02
CA ALA A 20 -2.81 -5.77 -9.45
C ALA A 20 -1.51 -5.03 -9.81
N LEU A 21 -1.04 -4.18 -8.91
CA LEU A 21 0.22 -3.44 -9.05
C LEU A 21 1.47 -4.29 -8.69
N ALA A 22 1.29 -5.48 -8.12
CA ALA A 22 2.39 -6.32 -7.62
C ALA A 22 3.37 -6.82 -8.70
N ALA A 23 2.95 -6.82 -9.97
CA ALA A 23 3.81 -7.19 -11.10
C ALA A 23 4.81 -6.09 -11.47
N HIS A 24 4.62 -4.85 -11.00
CA HIS A 24 5.37 -3.67 -11.43
C HIS A 24 6.34 -3.14 -10.37
N LYS A 25 6.94 -4.02 -9.54
CA LYS A 25 7.77 -3.64 -8.37
C LYS A 25 8.98 -2.75 -8.68
N GLU A 26 9.52 -2.82 -9.89
CA GLU A 26 10.64 -1.96 -10.30
C GLU A 26 10.21 -0.51 -10.56
N GLN A 27 8.91 -0.31 -10.83
CA GLN A 27 8.33 0.97 -11.22
C GLN A 27 7.45 1.56 -10.12
N VAL A 28 6.90 0.74 -9.23
CA VAL A 28 5.94 1.15 -8.19
C VAL A 28 6.34 0.60 -6.82
N ILE A 29 6.39 1.48 -5.83
CA ILE A 29 6.47 1.14 -4.40
C ILE A 29 5.10 1.39 -3.79
N ARG A 30 4.52 0.36 -3.17
CA ARG A 30 3.18 0.41 -2.57
C ARG A 30 3.30 0.53 -1.06
N VAL A 31 2.91 1.67 -0.52
CA VAL A 31 2.81 1.90 0.93
C VAL A 31 1.36 1.67 1.35
N GLY A 32 1.13 0.88 2.39
CA GLY A 32 -0.22 0.58 2.85
C GLY A 32 -0.54 1.17 4.21
N HIS A 33 -1.70 1.79 4.33
CA HIS A 33 -2.29 2.17 5.60
C HIS A 33 -3.69 1.55 5.73
N ASP A 34 -4.00 0.98 6.89
CA ASP A 34 -5.38 0.63 7.26
C ASP A 34 -5.60 1.01 8.72
N ARG A 35 -6.86 1.29 9.08
CA ARG A 35 -7.28 1.57 10.45
C ARG A 35 -7.02 0.36 11.37
N HIS A 36 -7.03 -0.85 10.81
CA HIS A 36 -6.80 -2.12 11.50
C HIS A 36 -5.43 -2.65 11.11
N LEU A 37 -4.49 -2.71 12.06
CA LEU A 37 -3.10 -3.09 11.79
C LEU A 37 -2.99 -4.53 11.25
N GLU A 38 -3.85 -5.42 11.72
CA GLU A 38 -3.94 -6.81 11.27
C GLU A 38 -4.29 -6.93 9.79
N VAL A 39 -5.17 -6.05 9.28
CA VAL A 39 -5.54 -5.99 7.86
C VAL A 39 -4.34 -5.54 7.03
N ALA A 40 -3.64 -4.49 7.49
CA ALA A 40 -2.44 -4.01 6.81
C ALA A 40 -1.33 -5.08 6.77
N ARG A 41 -1.09 -5.79 7.88
CA ARG A 41 -0.13 -6.90 7.95
C ARG A 41 -0.54 -8.10 7.10
N GLN A 42 -1.84 -8.36 6.96
CA GLN A 42 -2.31 -9.39 6.03
C GLN A 42 -2.05 -8.99 4.58
N ALA A 43 -2.36 -7.75 4.20
CA ALA A 43 -2.11 -7.22 2.86
C ALA A 43 -0.62 -7.25 2.49
N GLU A 44 0.27 -6.92 3.43
CA GLU A 44 1.73 -7.04 3.28
C GLU A 44 2.15 -8.49 3.04
N ARG A 45 1.67 -9.44 3.87
CA ARG A 45 1.96 -10.87 3.72
C ARG A 45 1.47 -11.45 2.40
N MET A 46 0.35 -10.95 1.89
CA MET A 46 -0.21 -11.33 0.58
C MET A 46 0.53 -10.67 -0.59
N GLY A 47 1.45 -9.74 -0.33
CA GLY A 47 2.19 -9.00 -1.35
C GLY A 47 1.40 -7.90 -2.05
N ALA A 48 0.26 -7.48 -1.48
CA ALA A 48 -0.55 -6.38 -2.00
C ALA A 48 0.14 -5.01 -1.81
N ILE A 49 0.96 -4.89 -0.77
CA ILE A 49 1.76 -3.70 -0.46
C ILE A 49 3.20 -4.12 -0.16
N ASP A 50 4.14 -3.19 -0.29
CA ASP A 50 5.56 -3.43 -0.04
C ASP A 50 5.98 -3.08 1.40
N ARG A 51 5.27 -2.13 2.04
CA ARG A 51 5.41 -1.84 3.48
C ARG A 51 4.12 -1.34 4.10
N VAL A 52 3.96 -1.62 5.39
CA VAL A 52 2.89 -1.05 6.23
C VAL A 52 3.34 0.25 6.90
N GLU A 53 2.52 1.29 6.81
CA GLU A 53 2.61 2.51 7.60
C GLU A 53 1.31 2.74 8.37
N PHE A 54 1.35 2.48 9.69
CA PHE A 54 0.15 2.60 10.53
C PHE A 54 -0.23 4.06 10.82
N ASN A 55 0.71 4.99 10.75
CA ASN A 55 0.39 6.41 10.90
C ASN A 55 0.04 7.00 9.53
N LEU A 56 -1.23 7.41 9.34
CA LEU A 56 -1.71 7.92 8.05
C LEU A 56 -0.91 9.14 7.55
N PRO A 57 -0.63 10.19 8.36
CA PRO A 57 0.24 11.29 7.93
C PRO A 57 1.62 10.85 7.42
N THR A 58 2.24 9.86 8.08
CA THR A 58 3.50 9.28 7.62
C THR A 58 3.33 8.51 6.31
N ALA A 59 2.25 7.73 6.19
CA ALA A 59 1.98 6.91 5.00
C ALA A 59 1.88 7.74 3.71
N VAL A 60 1.31 8.95 3.77
CA VAL A 60 1.09 9.79 2.58
C VAL A 60 2.23 10.78 2.28
N ARG A 61 3.18 10.98 3.20
CA ARG A 61 4.17 12.07 3.13
C ARG A 61 5.05 12.08 1.89
N GLY A 62 5.34 10.91 1.32
CA GLY A 62 6.15 10.74 0.12
C GLY A 62 5.38 10.12 -1.04
N ALA A 63 4.05 10.11 -0.99
CA ALA A 63 3.23 9.51 -2.02
C ALA A 63 3.14 10.42 -3.25
N ASP A 64 3.43 9.87 -4.42
CA ASP A 64 3.14 10.52 -5.71
C ASP A 64 1.66 10.38 -6.08
N LEU A 65 1.01 9.32 -5.56
CA LEU A 65 -0.41 9.04 -5.71
C LEU A 65 -0.98 8.42 -4.43
N VAL A 66 -2.18 8.86 -4.04
CA VAL A 66 -2.94 8.29 -2.92
C VAL A 66 -4.23 7.67 -3.46
N LEU A 67 -4.49 6.42 -3.07
CA LEU A 67 -5.67 5.63 -3.43
C LEU A 67 -6.49 5.27 -2.19
#